data_AF-A0A7S2ALY4-F1
#
_entry.id   AF-A0A7S2ALY4-F1
#
_cell.length_a   1.000
_cell.length_b   1.000
_cell.length_c   1.000
_cell.angle_alpha   90.00
_cell.angle_beta   90.00
_cell.angle_gamma   90.00
#
_symmetry.space_group_name_H-M   'P 1'
#
loop_
_entity.id
_entity.type
_entity.pdbx_description
1 polymer ?
#
loop_
_entity_poly.entity_id
_entity_poly.type
_entity_poly.pdbx_seq_one_letter_code
_entity_poly.pdbx_strand_id
1 'polypeptide(L)'
;HTPKVYLSTKTLLLSDPEDAKTEEDRPFCEGLIAGVGKEVLFFEPRIPLNGKVEIYMQTILDGIKQSLFMNLKRSLERYQTMPRDEWVNFTADAAPKAPDGAPMASDAAQIILLVLAVYYVQEV
;
A
#
# COMPACT_ATOMS: atom_id res chain seq x y z
N HIS A 1 -13.23 10.26 9.57
CA HIS A 1 -14.27 9.72 8.64
C HIS A 1 -13.78 8.52 7.86
N THR A 2 -12.53 8.48 7.42
CA THR A 2 -11.87 7.40 6.68
C THR A 2 -12.25 5.96 7.09
N PRO A 3 -12.18 5.53 8.37
CA PRO A 3 -12.51 4.15 8.75
C PRO A 3 -13.99 3.79 8.58
N LYS A 4 -14.86 4.78 8.44
CA LYS A 4 -16.30 4.59 8.17
C LYS A 4 -16.61 4.50 6.68
N VAL A 5 -15.69 4.96 5.83
CA VAL A 5 -15.85 5.00 4.36
C VAL A 5 -15.08 3.86 3.70
N TYR A 6 -13.82 3.67 4.10
CA TYR A 6 -12.96 2.60 3.62
C TYR A 6 -12.83 1.53 4.70
N LEU A 7 -13.27 0.32 4.37
CA LEU A 7 -13.13 -0.83 5.26
C LEU A 7 -11.64 -1.12 5.53
N SER A 8 -11.34 -1.65 6.71
CA SER A 8 -9.98 -2.07 7.10
C SER A 8 -8.92 -0.97 6.97
N THR A 9 -9.33 0.30 7.06
CA THR A 9 -8.47 1.48 6.88
C THR A 9 -8.52 2.35 8.12
N LYS A 10 -7.38 2.64 8.75
CA LYS A 10 -7.32 3.55 9.90
C LYS A 10 -7.35 5.01 9.44
N THR A 11 -6.43 5.38 8.55
CA THR A 11 -6.29 6.73 8.02
C THR A 11 -5.54 6.71 6.68
N LEU A 12 -5.60 7.82 5.96
CA LEU A 12 -4.77 8.07 4.78
C LEU A 12 -3.51 8.83 5.19
N LEU A 13 -2.42 8.61 4.45
CA LEU A 13 -1.19 9.38 4.51
C LEU A 13 -1.28 10.51 3.48
N LEU A 14 -1.16 11.73 3.95
CA LEU A 14 -1.21 12.92 3.11
C LEU A 14 0.19 13.52 3.01
N SER A 15 0.52 14.08 1.84
CA SER A 15 1.75 14.84 1.67
C SER A 15 1.76 16.07 2.58
N ASP A 16 2.95 16.44 3.05
CA ASP A 16 3.11 17.69 3.79
C ASP A 16 2.75 18.87 2.86
N PRO A 17 1.95 19.85 3.32
CA PRO A 17 1.67 21.07 2.57
C PRO A 17 2.92 21.82 2.08
N GLU A 18 4.07 21.69 2.77
CA GLU A 18 5.33 22.32 2.37
C GLU A 18 6.05 21.56 1.24
N ASP A 19 5.87 20.24 1.16
CA ASP A 19 6.60 19.36 0.25
C ASP A 19 5.95 19.27 -1.14
N ALA A 20 4.62 19.15 -1.19
CA ALA A 20 3.91 19.00 -2.44
C ALA A 20 2.42 19.35 -2.32
N LYS A 21 1.97 20.22 -3.23
CA LYS A 21 0.56 20.53 -3.44
C LYS A 21 0.16 20.32 -4.89
N THR A 22 -1.11 20.00 -5.08
CA THR A 22 -1.73 19.92 -6.40
C THR A 22 -1.92 21.33 -6.97
N GLU A 23 -2.29 21.40 -8.25
CA GLU A 23 -2.65 22.67 -8.91
C GLU A 23 -3.80 23.42 -8.22
N GLU A 24 -4.62 22.73 -7.43
CA GLU A 24 -5.74 23.30 -6.66
C GLU A 24 -5.35 23.70 -5.22
N ASP A 25 -4.06 23.75 -4.88
CA ASP A 25 -3.53 24.01 -3.53
C ASP A 25 -3.96 22.94 -2.49
N ARG A 26 -4.18 21.71 -2.95
CA ARG A 26 -4.59 20.57 -2.11
C ARG A 26 -3.44 19.58 -1.89
N PRO A 27 -3.46 18.78 -0.81
CA PRO A 27 -2.44 17.75 -0.59
C PRO A 27 -2.63 16.56 -1.53
N PHE A 28 -1.56 15.78 -1.70
CA PHE A 28 -1.61 14.45 -2.28
C PHE A 28 -1.91 13.42 -1.20
N CYS A 29 -2.54 12.33 -1.59
CA CYS A 29 -2.60 11.11 -0.79
C CYS A 29 -1.48 10.18 -1.24
N GLU A 30 -0.53 9.93 -0.34
CA GLU A 30 0.66 9.13 -0.60
C GLU A 30 0.44 7.66 -0.28
N GLY A 31 -0.55 7.35 0.55
CA GLY A 31 -0.84 5.99 0.94
C GLY A 31 -1.94 5.86 1.99
N LEU A 32 -2.02 4.66 2.53
CA LEU A 32 -3.07 4.23 3.44
C LEU A 32 -2.46 3.44 4.60
N ILE A 33 -2.90 3.75 5.82
CA ILE A 33 -2.57 2.98 7.02
C ILE A 33 -3.71 2.00 7.29
N ALA A 34 -3.36 0.71 7.38
CA ALA A 34 -4.32 -0.35 7.66
C ALA A 34 -5.01 -0.17 9.02
N GLY A 35 -6.27 -0.60 9.11
CA GLY A 35 -7.06 -0.62 10.34
C GLY A 35 -6.62 -1.72 11.32
N VAL A 36 -5.90 -2.72 10.83
CA VAL A 36 -5.37 -3.85 11.60
C VAL A 36 -3.85 -3.89 11.42
N GLY A 37 -3.12 -4.06 12.52
CA GLY A 37 -1.66 -4.03 12.49
C GLY A 37 -1.09 -2.62 12.32
N LYS A 38 0.11 -2.53 11.72
CA LYS A 38 0.85 -1.29 11.44
C LYS A 38 1.24 -1.16 9.97
N GLU A 39 0.54 -1.88 9.10
CA GLU A 39 0.89 -1.94 7.68
C GLU A 39 0.50 -0.64 6.97
N VAL A 40 1.37 -0.24 6.04
CA VAL A 40 1.16 0.92 5.20
C VAL A 40 1.20 0.50 3.74
N LEU A 41 0.18 0.88 2.99
CA LEU A 41 0.13 0.72 1.53
C LEU A 41 0.44 2.07 0.90
N PHE A 42 1.56 2.18 0.19
CA PHE A 42 1.89 3.37 -0.58
C PHE A 42 1.25 3.32 -1.96
N PHE A 43 0.80 4.48 -2.45
CA PHE A 43 0.18 4.60 -3.75
C PHE A 43 1.22 4.84 -4.84
N GLU A 44 1.09 4.08 -5.92
CA GLU A 44 1.97 4.14 -7.08
C GLU A 44 1.12 4.41 -8.34
N PRO A 45 0.95 5.67 -8.78
CA PRO A 45 1.50 6.93 -8.22
C PRO A 45 0.66 7.54 -7.08
N ARG A 46 1.22 8.56 -6.40
CA ARG A 46 0.50 9.37 -5.41
C ARG A 46 -0.76 10.02 -6.02
N ILE A 47 -1.83 10.13 -5.23
CA ILE A 47 -3.16 10.50 -5.70
C ILE A 47 -3.46 11.96 -5.36
N PRO A 48 -3.68 12.85 -6.34
CA PRO A 48 -4.08 14.23 -6.07
C PRO A 48 -5.51 14.30 -5.53
N LEU A 49 -5.75 15.05 -4.44
CA LEU A 49 -7.09 15.19 -3.84
C LEU A 49 -7.90 16.33 -4.47
N ASN A 50 -7.98 16.36 -5.80
CA ASN A 50 -8.61 17.43 -6.57
C ASN A 50 -10.13 17.26 -6.69
N GLY A 51 -10.82 18.40 -6.88
CA GLY A 51 -12.25 18.43 -7.17
C GLY A 51 -13.16 18.04 -5.99
N LYS A 52 -14.33 17.48 -6.32
CA LYS A 52 -15.34 17.07 -5.34
C LYS A 52 -14.90 15.84 -4.56
N VAL A 53 -15.38 15.73 -3.32
CA VAL A 53 -14.98 14.66 -2.39
C VAL A 53 -15.24 13.27 -2.94
N GLU A 54 -16.38 13.07 -3.59
CA GLU A 54 -16.78 11.80 -4.16
C GLU A 54 -15.85 11.36 -5.30
N ILE A 55 -15.27 12.31 -6.04
CA ILE A 55 -14.37 12.04 -7.16
C ILE A 55 -13.05 11.50 -6.63
N TYR A 56 -12.36 12.25 -5.77
CA TYR A 56 -11.08 11.77 -5.25
C TYR A 56 -11.25 10.54 -4.35
N MET A 57 -12.41 10.37 -3.70
CA MET A 57 -12.67 9.15 -2.91
C MET A 57 -12.73 7.90 -3.78
N GLN A 58 -13.34 7.99 -4.96
CA GLN A 58 -13.33 6.91 -5.94
C GLN A 58 -11.91 6.67 -6.47
N THR A 59 -11.16 7.74 -6.78
CA THR A 59 -9.77 7.63 -7.23
C THR A 59 -8.88 6.95 -6.19
N ILE A 60 -9.04 7.27 -4.90
CA ILE A 60 -8.36 6.58 -3.80
C ILE A 60 -8.70 5.09 -3.80
N LEU A 61 -9.97 4.73 -3.95
CA LEU A 61 -10.39 3.33 -3.96
C LEU A 61 -9.73 2.55 -5.11
N ASP A 62 -9.64 3.15 -6.29
CA ASP A 62 -9.01 2.52 -7.44
C ASP A 62 -7.48 2.47 -7.29
N GLY A 63 -6.87 3.49 -6.69
CA GLY A 63 -5.47 3.49 -6.31
C GLY A 63 -5.10 2.41 -5.28
N ILE A 64 -5.98 2.13 -4.32
CA ILE A 64 -5.82 1.01 -3.38
C ILE A 64 -5.77 -0.32 -4.14
N LYS A 65 -6.76 -0.57 -5.02
CA LYS A 65 -6.82 -1.81 -5.80
C LYS A 65 -5.57 -1.98 -6.67
N GLN A 66 -5.17 -0.93 -7.38
CA GLN A 66 -4.00 -0.96 -8.25
C GLN A 66 -2.72 -1.21 -7.45
N SER A 67 -2.52 -0.51 -6.34
CA SER A 67 -1.30 -0.62 -5.54
C SER A 67 -1.18 -2.00 -4.88
N LEU A 68 -2.29 -2.55 -4.36
CA LEU A 68 -2.33 -3.94 -3.86
C LEU A 68 -2.03 -4.96 -4.96
N PHE A 69 -2.57 -4.76 -6.16
CA PHE A 69 -2.32 -5.65 -7.29
C PHE A 69 -0.85 -5.62 -7.76
N MET A 70 -0.24 -4.43 -7.79
CA MET A 70 1.19 -4.30 -8.11
C MET A 70 2.08 -4.86 -7.01
N ASN A 71 1.69 -4.74 -5.74
CA ASN A 71 2.40 -5.39 -4.64
C ASN A 71 2.33 -6.93 -4.77
N LEU A 72 1.13 -7.47 -5.04
CA LEU A 72 0.95 -8.90 -5.28
C LEU A 72 1.83 -9.41 -6.43
N LYS A 73 1.85 -8.73 -7.59
CA LYS A 73 2.70 -9.13 -8.73
C LYS A 73 4.17 -9.20 -8.36
N ARG A 74 4.69 -8.16 -7.71
CA ARG A 74 6.09 -8.11 -7.24
C ARG A 74 6.39 -9.23 -6.24
N SER A 75 5.44 -9.54 -5.35
CA SER A 75 5.60 -10.60 -4.36
C SER A 75 5.59 -12.00 -5.00
N LEU A 76 4.72 -12.24 -6.00
CA LEU A 76 4.71 -13.49 -6.78
C LEU A 76 6.04 -13.73 -7.50
N GLU A 77 6.61 -12.71 -8.12
CA GLU A 77 7.93 -12.80 -8.79
C GLU A 77 9.05 -13.09 -7.78
N ARG A 78 9.05 -12.42 -6.61
CA ARG A 78 10.02 -12.69 -5.55
C ARG A 78 9.90 -14.11 -4.99
N TYR A 79 8.68 -14.60 -4.78
CA TYR A 79 8.45 -15.95 -4.26
C TYR A 79 9.12 -17.02 -5.13
N GLN A 80 9.16 -16.82 -6.46
CA GLN A 80 9.78 -17.78 -7.38
C GLN A 80 11.31 -17.67 -7.44
N THR A 81 11.87 -16.53 -7.07
CA THR A 81 13.29 -16.19 -7.31
C THR A 81 14.12 -16.15 -6.03
N MET A 82 13.47 -16.13 -4.86
CA MET A 82 14.10 -15.96 -3.56
C MET A 82 13.77 -17.13 -2.62
N PRO A 83 14.68 -17.52 -1.70
CA PRO A 83 14.35 -18.44 -0.61
C PRO A 83 13.14 -17.96 0.20
N ARG A 84 12.32 -18.88 0.70
CA ARG A 84 11.03 -18.55 1.35
C ARG A 84 11.20 -17.70 2.61
N ASP A 85 12.20 -17.99 3.42
CA ASP A 85 12.52 -17.27 4.65
C ASP A 85 13.02 -15.85 4.40
N GLU A 86 13.80 -15.65 3.33
CA GLU A 86 14.25 -14.34 2.88
C GLU A 86 13.10 -13.53 2.26
N TRP A 87 12.24 -14.18 1.47
CA TRP A 87 11.08 -13.53 0.83
C TRP A 87 10.08 -13.00 1.85
N VAL A 88 9.71 -13.79 2.87
CA VAL A 88 8.75 -13.38 3.90
C VAL A 88 9.25 -12.15 4.68
N ASN A 89 10.56 -12.05 4.88
CA ASN A 89 11.19 -10.95 5.62
C ASN A 89 11.82 -9.89 4.70
N PHE A 90 11.47 -9.91 3.40
CA PHE A 90 12.09 -9.04 2.43
C PHE A 90 11.78 -7.57 2.74
N THR A 91 12.86 -6.79 2.83
CA THR A 91 12.81 -5.34 2.98
C THR A 91 13.61 -4.73 1.84
N ALA A 92 12.95 -3.98 0.97
CA ALA A 92 13.64 -3.23 -0.08
C ALA A 92 14.42 -2.07 0.54
N ASP A 93 15.65 -1.83 0.08
CA ASP A 93 16.51 -0.75 0.58
C ASP A 93 15.89 0.65 0.39
N ALA A 94 15.06 0.80 -0.64
CA ALA A 94 14.28 2.01 -0.94
C ALA A 94 12.85 1.96 -0.35
N ALA A 95 12.52 0.96 0.48
CA ALA A 95 11.20 0.87 1.06
C ALA A 95 10.95 2.08 1.97
N PRO A 96 9.78 2.74 1.84
CA PRO A 96 9.40 3.77 2.77
C PRO A 96 9.37 3.21 4.20
N LYS A 97 9.99 3.94 5.12
CA LYS A 97 10.03 3.59 6.53
C LYS A 97 8.66 3.82 7.14
N ALA A 98 8.32 3.02 8.14
CA ALA A 98 7.15 3.29 8.95
C ALA A 98 7.27 4.70 9.60
N PRO A 99 6.16 5.32 10.04
CA PRO A 99 6.19 6.64 10.68
C PRO A 99 7.10 6.73 11.93
N ASP A 100 7.44 5.59 12.54
CA ASP A 100 8.36 5.46 13.67
C ASP A 100 9.82 5.17 13.27
N GLY A 101 10.12 5.18 11.96
CA GLY A 101 11.45 4.96 11.40
C GLY A 101 11.86 3.48 11.30
N ALA A 102 10.99 2.54 11.69
CA ALA A 102 11.27 1.12 11.57
C ALA A 102 11.31 0.66 10.10
N PRO A 103 12.21 -0.28 9.75
CA PRO A 103 12.18 -0.92 8.44
C PRO A 103 10.85 -1.65 8.27
N MET A 104 10.14 -1.34 7.20
CA MET A 104 8.85 -1.94 6.90
C MET A 104 9.05 -3.07 5.91
N ALA A 105 8.44 -4.22 6.17
CA ALA A 105 8.39 -5.31 5.20
C ALA A 105 7.80 -4.78 3.88
N SER A 106 8.40 -5.18 2.75
CA SER A 106 7.94 -4.70 1.45
C SER A 106 6.58 -5.24 1.04
N ASP A 107 6.17 -6.38 1.59
CA ASP A 107 4.88 -6.99 1.36
C ASP A 107 4.05 -6.98 2.64
N ALA A 108 2.77 -6.68 2.51
CA ALA A 108 1.83 -6.86 3.60
C ALA A 108 1.67 -8.35 3.92
N ALA A 109 1.48 -8.69 5.19
CA ALA A 109 1.29 -10.06 5.65
C ALA A 109 0.14 -10.76 4.93
N GLN A 110 -0.94 -10.03 4.61
CA GLN A 110 -2.05 -10.58 3.84
C GLN A 110 -1.65 -10.94 2.39
N ILE A 111 -0.74 -10.19 1.78
CA ILE A 111 -0.23 -10.50 0.44
C ILE A 111 0.65 -11.75 0.47
N ILE A 112 1.51 -11.88 1.48
CA ILE A 112 2.33 -13.08 1.69
C ILE A 112 1.45 -14.33 1.81
N LEU A 113 0.41 -14.28 2.64
CA LEU A 113 -0.54 -15.39 2.80
C LEU A 113 -1.28 -15.72 1.49
N LEU A 114 -1.67 -14.70 0.72
CA LEU A 114 -2.34 -14.88 -0.56
C LEU A 114 -1.41 -15.57 -1.58
N VAL A 115 -0.15 -15.13 -1.68
CA VAL A 115 0.85 -15.75 -2.55
C VAL A 115 1.05 -17.22 -2.19
N LEU A 116 1.22 -17.52 -0.90
CA LEU A 116 1.34 -18.91 -0.41
C LEU A 116 0.11 -19.75 -0.79
N ALA A 117 -1.10 -19.21 -0.62
CA ALA A 117 -2.32 -19.92 -0.99
C ALA A 117 -2.41 -20.20 -2.49
N VAL A 118 -2.00 -19.25 -3.33
CA VAL A 118 -1.97 -19.41 -4.79
C VAL A 118 -1.02 -20.55 -5.19
N TYR A 119 0.21 -20.56 -4.67
CA TYR A 119 1.18 -21.61 -5.00
C TYR A 119 0.83 -22.96 -4.38
N TYR A 120 0.28 -22.99 -3.16
CA TYR A 120 -0.21 -24.22 -2.56
C TYR A 120 -1.23 -24.92 -3.46
N VAL A 121 -2.15 -24.17 -4.07
CA VAL A 121 -3.15 -24.73 -5.01
C VAL A 121 -2.54 -25.15 -6.34
N GLN A 122 -1.43 -24.55 -6.78
CA GLN A 122 -0.73 -24.96 -8.00
C GLN A 122 0.17 -26.19 -7.80
N GLU A 123 0.70 -26.39 -6.59
CA GLU A 123 1.60 -27.49 -6.24
C GLU A 123 0.86 -28.79 -5.88
N VAL A 124 -0.42 -28.69 -5.48
CA VAL A 124 -1.32 -29.82 -5.15
C VAL A 124 -2.13 -30.24 -6.37
#